data_AF-A0A8K0AC90-F1
#
_entry.id   AF-A0A8K0AC90-F1
#
_cell.length_a   1.000
_cell.length_b   1.000
_cell.length_c   1.000
_cell.angle_alpha   90.00
_cell.angle_beta   90.00
_cell.angle_gamma   90.00
#
_symmetry.space_group_name_H-M   'P 1'
#
loop_
_entity.id
_entity.type
_entity.pdbx_description
1 polymer ?
#
loop_
_entity_poly.entity_id
_entity_poly.type
_entity_poly.pdbx_seq_one_letter_code
_entity_poly.pdbx_strand_id
1 'polypeptide(L)'
;MCAATPACPIPYKGPSREHIFLLRRFHRLRTTQDITEPTESYRVMDRLKGLVARETHPITMTISKVAQAFGALLLMAVCSQYMLTIYSFGDKPQHRFLPRHITKKTIRGQTYHVHEVDPMSPSLREKYQHRRVLSVSHSGAKLTAHREMLDYHRGRWAPSTGPSEPMYAPLGGRGRGLTCNTCALVSNSGQLLGGARGSDIDAADCVFRLNAAPTAGYESDVGGRTTARVVSHKSLTNLYLNSTSVLGGGRGPRRVFVHGPQYAFGNARTARLLRALGEKFSTVDFYRFTQTAESRADAEFEKQTQIPRSKSGVELSTGWFALTLMMDSCQHIQVYGMVPHNYCRLYPDSQVPYQYWTPGGVSECVMYQYHEDAGSQGQRLLTERRIFRTWAPTHNITFHQPTWV
;
A
#
# COMPACT_ATOMS: atom_id res chain seq x y z
N MET A 1 71.23 -17.18 30.24
CA MET A 1 71.86 -15.85 30.13
C MET A 1 70.76 -14.80 30.16
N CYS A 2 70.61 -14.12 31.31
CA CYS A 2 69.77 -12.94 31.46
C CYS A 2 70.65 -11.70 31.40
N ALA A 3 70.23 -10.69 30.63
CA ALA A 3 70.53 -9.25 30.73
C ALA A 3 69.93 -8.61 29.45
N ALA A 4 69.35 -7.41 29.40
CA ALA A 4 69.55 -6.19 30.16
C ALA A 4 68.31 -5.27 29.89
N THR A 5 67.58 -4.78 30.90
CA THR A 5 67.61 -3.40 31.50
C THR A 5 66.97 -2.28 30.63
N PRO A 6 66.69 -1.05 31.13
CA PRO A 6 65.37 -0.65 31.62
C PRO A 6 64.82 0.65 30.96
N ALA A 7 63.58 1.00 31.32
CA ALA A 7 62.79 2.14 30.83
C ALA A 7 63.37 3.54 31.11
N CYS A 8 63.04 4.52 30.25
CA CYS A 8 62.70 5.92 30.62
C CYS A 8 61.96 6.67 29.46
N PRO A 9 61.23 7.77 29.75
CA PRO A 9 59.91 8.06 29.15
C PRO A 9 59.92 9.15 28.06
N ILE A 10 58.93 9.12 27.16
CA ILE A 10 58.61 10.25 26.27
C ILE A 10 57.17 10.70 26.58
N PRO A 11 56.92 12.01 26.80
CA PRO A 11 55.65 12.50 27.35
C PRO A 11 54.51 12.35 26.33
N TYR A 12 53.37 11.85 26.80
CA TYR A 12 52.13 11.80 26.02
C TYR A 12 51.66 13.22 25.72
N LYS A 13 51.85 13.68 24.48
CA LYS A 13 51.16 14.88 23.97
C LYS A 13 49.71 14.47 23.72
N GLY A 14 48.81 14.97 24.57
CA GLY A 14 47.37 14.77 24.43
C GLY A 14 46.82 15.22 23.06
N PRO A 15 45.56 14.87 22.77
CA PRO A 15 44.96 15.09 21.46
C PRO A 15 45.03 16.55 21.01
N SER A 16 45.32 16.76 19.71
CA SER A 16 45.36 18.08 19.08
C SER A 16 44.08 18.90 19.35
N ARG A 17 44.21 20.23 19.38
CA ARG A 17 43.06 21.14 19.59
C ARG A 17 41.92 20.92 18.60
N GLU A 18 42.21 20.48 17.37
CA GLU A 18 41.20 20.12 16.38
C GLU A 18 40.39 18.87 16.77
N HIS A 19 41.03 17.84 17.32
CA HIS A 19 40.33 16.65 17.82
C HIS A 19 39.37 16.98 18.97
N ILE A 20 39.81 17.82 19.92
CA ILE A 20 38.98 18.26 21.04
C ILE A 20 37.84 19.16 20.55
N PHE A 21 38.09 20.02 19.55
CA PHE A 21 37.06 20.88 18.95
C PHE A 21 35.96 20.07 18.26
N LEU A 22 36.33 19.05 17.48
CA LEU A 22 35.38 18.18 16.77
C LEU A 22 34.55 17.32 17.75
N LEU A 23 35.17 16.77 18.78
CA LEU A 23 34.46 16.01 19.83
C LEU A 23 33.47 16.90 20.61
N ARG A 24 33.85 18.15 20.93
CA ARG A 24 32.95 19.11 21.58
C ARG A 24 31.82 19.57 20.67
N ARG A 25 32.05 19.66 19.35
CA ARG A 25 31.01 20.00 18.36
C ARG A 25 30.01 18.85 18.20
N PHE A 26 30.49 17.61 18.15
CA PHE A 26 29.65 16.41 18.10
C PHE A 26 28.80 16.27 19.38
N HIS A 27 29.40 16.55 20.55
CA HIS A 27 28.67 16.50 21.81
C HIS A 27 27.59 17.59 21.91
N ARG A 28 27.86 18.81 21.43
CA ARG A 28 26.88 19.92 21.41
C ARG A 28 25.70 19.67 20.47
N LEU A 29 25.95 19.11 19.29
CA LEU A 29 24.89 18.74 18.34
C LEU A 29 23.93 17.67 18.90
N ARG A 30 24.35 16.90 19.91
CA ARG A 30 23.52 15.89 20.57
C ARG A 30 22.64 16.46 21.71
N THR A 31 23.01 17.60 22.29
CA THR A 31 22.31 18.20 23.44
C THR A 31 21.24 19.23 23.04
N THR A 32 21.35 19.83 21.86
CA THR A 32 20.29 20.66 21.28
C THR A 32 19.35 19.76 20.47
N GLN A 33 18.08 19.71 20.88
CA GLN A 33 17.05 18.81 20.39
C GLN A 33 16.53 19.17 18.99
N ASP A 34 17.42 19.52 18.07
CA ASP A 34 17.11 19.93 16.71
C ASP A 34 17.93 19.10 15.72
N ILE A 35 17.54 17.83 15.56
CA ILE A 35 18.08 16.93 14.54
C ILE A 35 17.00 16.80 13.47
N THR A 36 16.97 17.76 12.55
CA THR A 36 16.11 17.68 11.36
C THR A 36 16.87 17.24 10.09
N GLU A 37 18.18 16.93 10.16
CA GLU A 37 18.91 16.43 8.99
C GLU A 37 19.91 15.29 9.31
N PRO A 38 19.72 14.07 8.76
CA PRO A 38 20.67 12.95 8.87
C PRO A 38 22.02 13.20 8.17
N THR A 39 22.16 14.28 7.42
CA THR A 39 23.26 14.59 6.50
C THR A 39 24.52 15.13 7.17
N GLU A 40 24.43 15.83 8.31
CA GLU A 40 25.62 16.40 8.98
C GLU A 40 26.41 15.40 9.83
N SER A 41 25.74 14.51 10.58
CA SER A 41 26.46 13.49 11.38
C SER A 41 27.25 12.51 10.50
N TYR A 42 26.71 12.15 9.33
CA TYR A 42 27.43 11.33 8.35
C TYR A 42 28.64 12.08 7.76
N ARG A 43 28.53 13.37 7.44
CA ARG A 43 29.66 14.18 6.94
C ARG A 43 30.80 14.33 7.97
N VAL A 44 30.48 14.40 9.27
CA VAL A 44 31.50 14.45 10.34
C VAL A 44 32.22 13.10 10.46
N MET A 45 31.48 11.99 10.39
CA MET A 45 32.07 10.64 10.40
C MET A 45 32.94 10.38 9.17
N ASP A 46 32.56 10.89 7.99
CA ASP A 46 33.34 10.72 6.76
C ASP A 46 34.64 11.54 6.78
N ARG A 47 34.65 12.74 7.37
CA ARG A 47 35.88 13.51 7.61
C ARG A 47 36.82 12.84 8.61
N LEU A 48 36.29 12.21 9.66
CA LEU A 48 37.09 11.43 10.62
C LEU A 48 37.72 10.20 9.95
N LYS A 49 36.98 9.48 9.10
CA LYS A 49 37.52 8.38 8.29
C LYS A 49 38.63 8.85 7.33
N GLY A 50 38.46 10.01 6.70
CA GLY A 50 39.47 10.61 5.82
C GLY A 50 40.77 11.02 6.54
N LEU A 51 40.69 11.46 7.80
CA LEU A 51 41.87 11.77 8.63
C LEU A 51 42.65 10.51 9.02
N VAL A 52 41.95 9.42 9.38
CA VAL A 52 42.57 8.13 9.69
C VAL A 52 43.22 7.49 8.46
N ALA A 53 42.63 7.67 7.27
CA ALA A 53 43.21 7.20 6.00
C ALA A 53 44.49 7.97 5.61
N ARG A 54 44.64 9.24 6.00
CA ARG A 54 45.87 10.03 5.74
C ARG A 54 47.05 9.64 6.64
N GLU A 55 46.80 9.07 7.81
CA GLU A 55 47.86 8.60 8.72
C GLU A 55 48.39 7.19 8.37
N THR A 56 47.80 6.52 7.39
CA THR A 56 48.05 5.11 7.04
C THR A 56 48.60 4.89 5.61
N HIS A 57 49.52 5.75 5.13
CA HIS A 57 50.32 5.44 3.94
C HIS A 57 51.58 4.61 4.27
N PRO A 58 52.03 3.71 3.37
CA PRO A 58 52.82 2.54 3.73
C PRO A 58 54.32 2.81 3.59
N ILE A 59 54.92 3.47 4.58
CA ILE A 59 56.39 3.41 4.75
C ILE A 59 56.70 3.27 6.25
N THR A 60 57.19 2.10 6.62
CA THR A 60 57.73 1.71 7.93
C THR A 60 56.82 2.01 9.14
N MET A 61 55.87 1.10 9.43
CA MET A 61 55.12 1.14 10.69
C MET A 61 55.99 0.65 11.85
N THR A 62 56.38 1.56 12.74
CA THR A 62 56.92 1.20 14.05
C THR A 62 55.83 0.58 14.93
N ILE A 63 56.23 -0.22 15.93
CA ILE A 63 55.33 -0.94 16.87
C ILE A 63 54.25 -0.03 17.48
N SER A 64 54.54 1.27 17.65
CA SER A 64 53.60 2.28 18.14
C SER A 64 52.39 2.52 17.19
N LYS A 65 52.60 2.50 15.86
CA LYS A 65 51.51 2.68 14.89
C LYS A 65 50.65 1.43 14.76
N VAL A 66 51.22 0.25 14.94
CA VAL A 66 50.47 -1.02 15.01
C VAL A 66 49.61 -1.03 16.28
N ALA A 67 50.15 -0.58 17.42
CA ALA A 67 49.40 -0.45 18.67
C ALA A 67 48.27 0.59 18.58
N GLN A 68 48.46 1.70 17.85
CA GLN A 68 47.41 2.69 17.60
C GLN A 68 46.32 2.17 16.64
N ALA A 69 46.70 1.43 15.59
CA ALA A 69 45.75 0.80 14.68
C ALA A 69 44.95 -0.30 15.39
N PHE A 70 45.60 -1.13 16.21
CA PHE A 70 44.92 -2.11 17.08
C PHE A 70 44.04 -1.43 18.12
N GLY A 71 44.50 -0.34 18.75
CA GLY A 71 43.71 0.46 19.68
C GLY A 71 42.47 1.05 19.03
N ALA A 72 42.58 1.58 17.82
CA ALA A 72 41.47 2.13 17.05
C ALA A 72 40.48 1.03 16.60
N LEU A 73 40.98 -0.13 16.16
CA LEU A 73 40.13 -1.29 15.83
C LEU A 73 39.43 -1.86 17.06
N LEU A 74 40.12 -1.94 18.20
CA LEU A 74 39.53 -2.37 19.47
C LEU A 74 38.48 -1.35 19.94
N LEU A 75 38.73 -0.05 19.79
CA LEU A 75 37.77 1.00 20.10
C LEU A 75 36.55 0.94 19.18
N MET A 76 36.73 0.67 17.89
CA MET A 76 35.64 0.49 16.94
C MET A 76 34.84 -0.78 17.23
N ALA A 77 35.50 -1.87 17.61
CA ALA A 77 34.85 -3.11 18.01
C ALA A 77 34.08 -2.92 19.32
N VAL A 78 34.67 -2.27 20.34
CA VAL A 78 34.01 -1.94 21.60
C VAL A 78 32.86 -0.95 21.36
N CYS A 79 33.01 0.06 20.51
CA CYS A 79 31.93 0.97 20.15
C CYS A 79 30.81 0.24 19.39
N SER A 80 31.14 -0.70 18.50
CA SER A 80 30.14 -1.49 17.77
C SER A 80 29.40 -2.44 18.70
N GLN A 81 30.13 -3.12 19.60
CA GLN A 81 29.57 -4.01 20.61
C GLN A 81 28.75 -3.24 21.65
N TYR A 82 29.18 -2.02 22.02
CA TYR A 82 28.49 -1.09 22.93
C TYR A 82 27.25 -0.49 22.26
N MET A 83 27.30 -0.17 20.96
CA MET A 83 26.12 0.23 20.19
C MET A 83 25.14 -0.93 20.03
N LEU A 84 25.63 -2.17 19.85
CA LEU A 84 24.81 -3.39 19.86
C LEU A 84 24.22 -3.68 21.23
N THR A 85 24.94 -3.47 22.33
CA THR A 85 24.38 -3.58 23.70
C THR A 85 23.45 -2.43 24.03
N ILE A 86 23.64 -1.20 23.52
CA ILE A 86 22.64 -0.12 23.64
C ILE A 86 21.40 -0.42 22.79
N TYR A 87 21.54 -0.99 21.60
CA TYR A 87 20.38 -1.37 20.78
C TYR A 87 19.64 -2.60 21.31
N SER A 88 20.35 -3.54 21.95
CA SER A 88 19.78 -4.79 22.46
C SER A 88 19.36 -4.71 23.93
N PHE A 89 20.02 -3.87 24.73
CA PHE A 89 19.89 -3.77 26.20
C PHE A 89 19.92 -2.33 26.72
N GLY A 90 20.05 -1.31 25.87
CA GLY A 90 19.84 0.06 26.30
C GLY A 90 18.40 0.15 26.75
N ASP A 91 18.22 0.37 28.06
CA ASP A 91 16.93 0.67 28.66
C ASP A 91 16.28 1.73 27.77
N LYS A 92 15.32 1.28 26.95
CA LYS A 92 14.30 2.16 26.41
C LYS A 92 13.90 3.00 27.61
N PRO A 93 13.89 4.35 27.53
CA PRO A 93 13.39 5.15 28.63
C PRO A 93 12.10 4.46 29.04
N GLN A 94 12.05 3.93 30.27
CA GLN A 94 10.82 3.35 30.76
C GLN A 94 9.87 4.50 30.63
N HIS A 95 9.02 4.46 29.60
CA HIS A 95 7.82 5.22 29.59
C HIS A 95 7.16 4.69 30.86
N ARG A 96 7.33 5.40 31.98
CA ARG A 96 6.39 5.31 33.08
C ARG A 96 5.10 5.69 32.42
N PHE A 97 4.41 4.69 31.88
CA PHE A 97 3.05 4.80 31.44
C PHE A 97 2.37 5.26 32.71
N LEU A 98 2.10 6.57 32.79
CA LEU A 98 1.20 7.09 33.80
C LEU A 98 -0.02 6.15 33.77
N PRO A 99 -0.52 5.72 34.94
CA PRO A 99 -1.60 4.75 35.00
C PRO A 99 -2.67 5.15 34.00
N ARG A 100 -2.93 4.28 33.00
CA ARG A 100 -4.05 4.54 32.09
C ARG A 100 -5.28 4.62 32.97
N HIS A 101 -6.15 5.61 32.74
CA HIS A 101 -7.45 5.61 33.39
C HIS A 101 -8.10 4.25 33.21
N ILE A 102 -8.53 3.69 34.34
CA ILE A 102 -9.17 2.38 34.37
C ILE A 102 -10.41 2.53 33.50
N THR A 103 -10.40 1.78 32.41
CA THR A 103 -11.49 1.78 31.44
C THR A 103 -12.22 0.47 31.58
N LYS A 104 -13.54 0.53 31.64
CA LYS A 104 -14.35 -0.68 31.55
C LYS A 104 -14.34 -1.12 30.10
N LYS A 105 -13.64 -2.23 29.83
CA LYS A 105 -13.51 -2.78 28.48
C LYS A 105 -14.74 -3.62 28.17
N THR A 106 -15.59 -3.11 27.30
CA THR A 106 -16.75 -3.84 26.78
C THR A 106 -16.38 -4.41 25.41
N ILE A 107 -16.24 -5.74 25.33
CA ILE A 107 -15.95 -6.43 24.06
C ILE A 107 -17.25 -6.44 23.24
N ARG A 108 -17.28 -5.70 22.13
CA ARG A 108 -18.46 -5.59 21.26
C ARG A 108 -18.29 -6.33 19.92
N GLY A 109 -17.13 -6.99 19.72
CA GLY A 109 -16.84 -7.82 18.55
C GLY A 109 -15.47 -8.52 18.68
N GLN A 110 -15.12 -9.38 17.72
CA GLN A 110 -13.85 -10.14 17.75
C GLN A 110 -12.62 -9.27 17.48
N THR A 111 -12.76 -8.15 16.74
CA THR A 111 -11.64 -7.28 16.35
C THR A 111 -11.67 -5.91 17.03
N TYR A 112 -12.68 -5.60 17.83
CA TYR A 112 -12.75 -4.33 18.55
C TYR A 112 -13.42 -4.44 19.91
N HIS A 113 -12.98 -3.56 20.79
CA HIS A 113 -13.53 -3.39 22.13
C HIS A 113 -13.70 -1.91 22.41
N VAL A 114 -14.76 -1.58 23.13
CA VAL A 114 -15.06 -0.22 23.56
C VAL A 114 -14.48 -0.06 24.95
N HIS A 115 -13.72 1.02 25.15
CA HIS A 115 -13.27 1.44 26.46
C HIS A 115 -14.22 2.50 26.97
N GLU A 116 -15.09 2.14 27.92
CA GLU A 116 -15.90 3.09 28.67
C GLU A 116 -15.03 3.72 29.76
N VAL A 117 -15.11 5.04 29.89
CA VAL A 117 -14.34 5.83 30.85
C VAL A 117 -15.35 6.60 31.69
N ASP A 118 -15.09 6.70 32.99
CA ASP A 118 -15.92 7.52 33.87
C ASP A 118 -15.96 8.98 33.39
N PRO A 119 -17.08 9.69 33.61
CA PRO A 119 -17.20 11.10 33.28
C PRO A 119 -16.05 11.89 33.91
N MET A 120 -15.28 12.59 33.08
CA MET A 120 -14.13 13.38 33.51
C MET A 120 -14.36 14.86 33.23
N SER A 121 -13.73 15.72 34.02
CA SER A 121 -13.82 17.17 33.85
C SER A 121 -13.30 17.59 32.46
N PRO A 122 -13.84 18.67 31.87
CA PRO A 122 -13.44 19.13 30.53
C PRO A 122 -11.93 19.37 30.39
N SER A 123 -11.30 19.95 31.41
CA SER A 123 -9.85 20.21 31.44
C SER A 123 -9.00 18.94 31.46
N LEU A 124 -9.47 17.89 32.14
CA LEU A 124 -8.79 16.59 32.16
C LEU A 124 -8.95 15.85 30.82
N ARG A 125 -10.15 15.93 30.22
CA ARG A 125 -10.44 15.38 28.89
C ARG A 125 -9.56 16.00 27.81
N GLU A 126 -9.40 17.31 27.85
CA GLU A 126 -8.56 18.07 26.91
C GLU A 126 -7.08 17.66 27.04
N LYS A 127 -6.57 17.52 28.26
CA LYS A 127 -5.19 17.05 28.54
C LYS A 127 -4.92 15.62 28.04
N TYR A 128 -5.94 14.75 28.03
CA TYR A 128 -5.86 13.40 27.45
C TYR A 128 -5.90 13.40 25.92
N GLN A 129 -6.78 14.22 25.33
CA GLN A 129 -6.83 14.40 23.88
C GLN A 129 -5.52 14.99 23.34
N HIS A 130 -4.95 15.97 24.04
CA HIS A 130 -3.67 16.59 23.67
C HIS A 130 -2.51 15.59 23.69
N ARG A 131 -2.47 14.65 24.65
CA ARG A 131 -1.48 13.55 24.67
C ARG A 131 -1.64 12.55 23.53
N ARG A 132 -2.88 12.26 23.10
CA ARG A 132 -3.17 11.47 21.89
C ARG A 132 -2.71 12.18 20.61
N VAL A 133 -2.70 13.51 20.60
CA VAL A 133 -2.25 14.33 19.47
C VAL A 133 -0.71 14.48 19.45
N LEU A 134 -0.05 14.48 20.60
CA LEU A 134 1.43 14.54 20.65
C LEU A 134 2.10 13.24 20.17
N SER A 135 1.45 12.08 20.26
CA SER A 135 1.91 10.85 19.57
C SER A 135 1.71 10.89 18.05
N VAL A 136 0.99 11.89 17.53
CA VAL A 136 0.75 12.10 16.08
C VAL A 136 1.82 13.04 15.48
N SER A 137 2.66 13.70 16.29
CA SER A 137 3.64 14.67 15.81
C SER A 137 4.88 14.07 15.11
N HIS A 138 4.96 12.73 14.95
CA HIS A 138 6.00 12.06 14.15
C HIS A 138 5.45 11.17 13.02
N SER A 139 4.15 11.21 12.72
CA SER A 139 3.60 10.54 11.53
C SER A 139 2.39 11.31 10.99
N GLY A 140 2.61 11.99 9.87
CA GLY A 140 1.65 12.90 9.25
C GLY A 140 0.44 12.22 8.61
N ALA A 141 -0.51 11.76 9.42
CA ALA A 141 -1.87 11.43 8.96
C ALA A 141 -2.88 11.76 10.07
N LYS A 142 -3.42 12.99 10.06
CA LYS A 142 -4.38 13.50 11.06
C LYS A 142 -5.83 13.15 10.68
N LEU A 143 -6.43 12.24 11.44
CA LEU A 143 -7.77 12.23 12.11
C LEU A 143 -9.02 12.92 11.50
N THR A 144 -9.02 13.48 10.29
CA THR A 144 -10.24 14.08 9.69
C THR A 144 -11.25 13.02 9.25
N ALA A 145 -10.79 11.83 8.88
CA ALA A 145 -11.62 10.74 8.33
C ALA A 145 -12.49 9.98 9.36
N HIS A 146 -12.41 10.31 10.66
CA HIS A 146 -13.09 9.50 11.69
C HIS A 146 -14.49 10.01 12.08
N ARG A 147 -14.83 11.27 11.81
CA ARG A 147 -16.14 11.81 12.23
C ARG A 147 -17.28 11.32 11.32
N GLU A 148 -17.06 11.32 10.01
CA GLU A 148 -18.03 10.85 9.01
C GLU A 148 -18.27 9.34 9.10
N MET A 149 -17.21 8.55 9.34
CA MET A 149 -17.30 7.10 9.52
C MET A 149 -18.04 6.71 10.82
N LEU A 150 -17.90 7.52 11.88
CA LEU A 150 -18.65 7.32 13.12
C LEU A 150 -20.13 7.67 12.96
N ASP A 151 -20.48 8.67 12.13
CA ASP A 151 -21.87 9.03 11.88
C ASP A 151 -22.59 7.99 10.98
N TYR A 152 -21.87 7.33 10.06
CA TYR A 152 -22.32 6.13 9.34
C TYR A 152 -22.66 4.98 10.31
N HIS A 153 -21.72 4.61 11.19
CA HIS A 153 -21.95 3.54 12.18
C HIS A 153 -23.00 3.87 13.25
N ARG A 154 -23.36 5.16 13.41
CA ARG A 154 -24.39 5.61 14.35
C ARG A 154 -25.78 5.75 13.71
N GLY A 155 -25.95 5.35 12.45
CA GLY A 155 -27.24 5.44 11.76
C GLY A 155 -27.73 6.87 11.55
N ARG A 156 -26.82 7.86 11.60
CA ARG A 156 -27.13 9.29 11.37
C ARG A 156 -26.84 9.72 9.92
N TRP A 157 -26.86 8.77 8.99
CA TRP A 157 -26.66 9.05 7.58
C TRP A 157 -27.99 9.47 6.95
N ALA A 158 -28.12 10.77 6.68
CA ALA A 158 -29.13 11.32 5.79
C ALA A 158 -28.56 11.36 4.35
N PRO A 159 -29.31 10.95 3.31
CA PRO A 159 -28.76 10.81 1.94
C PRO A 159 -28.33 12.11 1.25
N SER A 160 -28.50 13.29 1.85
CA SER A 160 -28.44 14.58 1.12
C SER A 160 -27.22 15.47 1.41
N THR A 161 -26.30 15.11 2.32
CA THR A 161 -25.17 16.00 2.67
C THR A 161 -23.87 15.26 3.06
N GLY A 162 -23.53 14.17 2.35
CA GLY A 162 -22.18 13.56 2.43
C GLY A 162 -21.15 14.37 1.61
N PRO A 163 -19.84 14.30 1.91
CA PRO A 163 -18.85 15.14 1.25
C PRO A 163 -18.83 14.91 -0.26
N SER A 164 -18.71 16.01 -1.01
CA SER A 164 -18.59 16.11 -2.46
C SER A 164 -17.29 15.51 -3.03
N GLU A 165 -16.70 14.53 -2.34
CA GLU A 165 -15.47 13.89 -2.81
C GLU A 165 -15.79 13.06 -4.05
N PRO A 166 -15.06 13.26 -5.17
CA PRO A 166 -15.27 12.48 -6.37
C PRO A 166 -14.96 10.99 -6.12
N MET A 167 -15.51 10.11 -6.96
CA MET A 167 -15.27 8.66 -6.86
C MET A 167 -13.78 8.30 -6.93
N TYR A 168 -13.01 9.09 -7.67
CA TYR A 168 -11.58 8.92 -7.83
C TYR A 168 -10.87 10.28 -7.77
N ALA A 169 -9.63 10.26 -7.30
CA ALA A 169 -8.75 11.42 -7.22
C ALA A 169 -7.48 11.17 -8.05
N PRO A 170 -7.01 12.16 -8.83
CA PRO A 170 -5.75 12.02 -9.55
C PRO A 170 -4.59 11.87 -8.57
N LEU A 171 -3.64 11.00 -8.89
CA LEU A 171 -2.35 10.86 -8.20
C LEU A 171 -1.32 11.88 -8.70
N GLY A 172 -1.64 12.58 -9.80
CA GLY A 172 -0.95 13.72 -10.40
C GLY A 172 -1.71 14.22 -11.65
N GLY A 173 -1.53 15.48 -12.06
CA GLY A 173 -2.12 16.03 -13.30
C GLY A 173 -3.53 16.64 -13.17
N ARG A 174 -4.09 17.08 -14.31
CA ARG A 174 -5.46 17.64 -14.39
C ARG A 174 -6.47 16.49 -14.49
N GLY A 175 -7.22 16.24 -13.43
CA GLY A 175 -8.26 15.20 -13.42
C GLY A 175 -9.31 15.48 -14.49
N ARG A 176 -9.42 14.58 -15.48
CA ARG A 176 -10.45 14.64 -16.53
C ARG A 176 -11.41 13.47 -16.36
N GLY A 177 -12.71 13.77 -16.36
CA GLY A 177 -13.76 12.76 -16.39
C GLY A 177 -13.61 11.80 -17.59
N LEU A 178 -14.22 10.63 -17.46
CA LEU A 178 -14.34 9.63 -18.52
C LEU A 178 -15.83 9.48 -18.84
N THR A 179 -16.22 9.72 -20.09
CA THR A 179 -17.59 9.58 -20.55
C THR A 179 -17.57 8.88 -21.90
N CYS A 180 -18.34 7.81 -22.03
CA CYS A 180 -18.38 6.91 -23.18
C CYS A 180 -19.83 6.49 -23.41
N ASN A 181 -20.24 6.19 -24.66
CA ASN A 181 -21.60 5.66 -24.88
C ASN A 181 -21.58 4.16 -24.60
N THR A 182 -20.81 3.41 -25.40
CA THR A 182 -20.68 1.96 -25.24
C THR A 182 -19.34 1.61 -24.61
N CYS A 183 -19.38 0.83 -23.53
CA CYS A 183 -18.19 0.35 -22.85
C CYS A 183 -18.11 -1.17 -22.86
N ALA A 184 -16.90 -1.71 -23.04
CA ALA A 184 -16.60 -3.12 -22.87
C ALA A 184 -15.74 -3.34 -21.62
N LEU A 185 -16.23 -4.10 -20.65
CA LEU A 185 -15.44 -4.62 -19.54
C LEU A 185 -14.94 -6.01 -19.89
N VAL A 186 -13.62 -6.16 -20.05
CA VAL A 186 -13.00 -7.46 -20.24
C VAL A 186 -12.54 -7.98 -18.87
N SER A 187 -13.23 -9.02 -18.38
CA SER A 187 -12.83 -9.72 -17.17
C SER A 187 -11.53 -10.53 -17.40
N ASN A 188 -11.02 -11.16 -16.35
CA ASN A 188 -9.81 -11.97 -16.43
C ASN A 188 -10.10 -13.45 -16.71
N SER A 189 -11.36 -13.88 -16.72
CA SER A 189 -11.73 -15.29 -16.80
C SER A 189 -11.23 -16.00 -18.06
N GLY A 190 -10.93 -17.29 -17.92
CA GLY A 190 -10.65 -18.20 -19.03
C GLY A 190 -11.81 -18.41 -19.99
N GLN A 191 -13.04 -18.02 -19.63
CA GLN A 191 -14.23 -18.12 -20.51
C GLN A 191 -14.10 -17.32 -21.81
N LEU A 192 -13.14 -16.39 -21.86
CA LEU A 192 -12.84 -15.59 -23.05
C LEU A 192 -12.17 -16.42 -24.15
N LEU A 193 -11.42 -17.46 -23.79
CA LEU A 193 -10.58 -18.23 -24.71
C LEU A 193 -11.41 -18.97 -25.77
N GLY A 194 -10.97 -18.89 -27.02
CA GLY A 194 -11.62 -19.53 -28.16
C GLY A 194 -12.95 -18.90 -28.57
N GLY A 195 -13.33 -17.79 -27.94
CA GLY A 195 -14.60 -17.12 -28.19
C GLY A 195 -14.56 -16.06 -29.30
N ALA A 196 -13.39 -15.70 -29.82
CA ALA A 196 -13.18 -14.85 -30.98
C ALA A 196 -13.91 -13.49 -30.93
N ARG A 197 -14.04 -12.88 -29.73
CA ARG A 197 -14.77 -11.62 -29.52
C ARG A 197 -13.90 -10.38 -29.55
N GLY A 198 -12.63 -10.49 -29.94
CA GLY A 198 -11.70 -9.37 -29.89
C GLY A 198 -12.12 -8.17 -30.71
N SER A 199 -12.69 -8.37 -31.91
CA SER A 199 -13.19 -7.29 -32.75
C SER A 199 -14.45 -6.62 -32.18
N ASP A 200 -15.32 -7.40 -31.54
CA ASP A 200 -16.55 -6.94 -30.86
C ASP A 200 -16.18 -6.05 -29.66
N ILE A 201 -15.23 -6.52 -28.84
CA ILE A 201 -14.68 -5.75 -27.72
C ILE A 201 -14.04 -4.44 -28.20
N ASP A 202 -13.21 -4.49 -29.25
CA ASP A 202 -12.53 -3.31 -29.80
C ASP A 202 -13.49 -2.37 -30.57
N ALA A 203 -14.75 -2.74 -30.79
CA ALA A 203 -15.76 -1.85 -31.38
C ALA A 203 -16.38 -0.88 -30.36
N ALA A 204 -16.30 -1.15 -29.05
CA ALA A 204 -16.82 -0.28 -28.00
C ALA A 204 -16.11 1.09 -27.96
N ASP A 205 -16.72 2.17 -27.49
CA ASP A 205 -16.02 3.46 -27.37
C ASP A 205 -14.87 3.37 -26.35
N CYS A 206 -15.13 2.67 -25.25
CA CYS A 206 -14.20 2.53 -24.14
C CYS A 206 -14.02 1.07 -23.72
N VAL A 207 -12.76 0.60 -23.72
CA VAL A 207 -12.42 -0.75 -23.25
C VAL A 207 -11.77 -0.67 -21.88
N PHE A 208 -12.38 -1.32 -20.90
CA PHE A 208 -11.91 -1.43 -19.52
C PHE A 208 -11.30 -2.81 -19.29
N ARG A 209 -10.10 -2.84 -18.72
CA ARG A 209 -9.41 -4.09 -18.35
C ARG A 209 -9.01 -4.09 -16.89
N LEU A 210 -8.82 -5.28 -16.32
CA LEU A 210 -8.54 -5.46 -14.91
C LEU A 210 -7.07 -5.84 -14.65
N ASN A 211 -6.48 -5.23 -13.64
CA ASN A 211 -5.15 -5.56 -13.12
C ASN A 211 -4.08 -5.61 -14.22
N ALA A 212 -3.27 -6.67 -14.28
CA ALA A 212 -2.21 -6.84 -15.26
C ALA A 212 -2.59 -7.80 -16.42
N ALA A 213 -3.89 -7.95 -16.70
CA ALA A 213 -4.37 -8.83 -17.77
C ALA A 213 -3.80 -8.40 -19.14
N PRO A 214 -3.03 -9.26 -19.84
CA PRO A 214 -2.36 -8.93 -21.10
C PRO A 214 -3.31 -9.02 -22.29
N THR A 215 -3.03 -8.27 -23.36
CA THR A 215 -3.73 -8.44 -24.65
C THR A 215 -2.88 -9.20 -25.67
N ALA A 216 -1.56 -9.05 -25.60
CA ALA A 216 -0.62 -9.66 -26.52
C ALA A 216 -0.72 -11.19 -26.51
N GLY A 217 -0.98 -11.77 -27.69
CA GLY A 217 -1.17 -13.22 -27.87
C GLY A 217 -2.61 -13.69 -27.64
N TYR A 218 -3.53 -12.79 -27.30
CA TYR A 218 -4.94 -13.09 -27.03
C TYR A 218 -5.89 -12.18 -27.82
N GLU A 219 -5.40 -11.39 -28.76
CA GLU A 219 -6.15 -10.32 -29.41
C GLU A 219 -7.41 -10.81 -30.12
N SER A 220 -7.40 -12.03 -30.67
CA SER A 220 -8.59 -12.64 -31.29
C SER A 220 -9.75 -12.79 -30.31
N ASP A 221 -9.45 -13.11 -29.06
CA ASP A 221 -10.44 -13.42 -28.03
C ASP A 221 -10.78 -12.20 -27.17
N VAL A 222 -9.76 -11.43 -26.79
CA VAL A 222 -9.90 -10.36 -25.79
C VAL A 222 -9.74 -8.96 -26.36
N GLY A 223 -9.43 -8.81 -27.64
CA GLY A 223 -9.19 -7.52 -28.30
C GLY A 223 -7.81 -6.94 -27.98
N GLY A 224 -7.40 -5.92 -28.72
CA GLY A 224 -6.08 -5.28 -28.59
C GLY A 224 -6.11 -3.90 -27.94
N ARG A 225 -7.29 -3.27 -27.79
CA ARG A 225 -7.39 -1.90 -27.25
C ARG A 225 -7.64 -1.89 -25.75
N THR A 226 -7.11 -0.87 -25.07
CA THR A 226 -7.44 -0.54 -23.69
C THR A 226 -7.61 0.98 -23.56
N THR A 227 -8.75 1.44 -23.07
CA THR A 227 -8.99 2.87 -22.81
C THR A 227 -8.68 3.21 -21.35
N ALA A 228 -9.15 2.38 -20.43
CA ALA A 228 -8.95 2.52 -19.00
C ALA A 228 -8.61 1.16 -18.37
N ARG A 229 -7.86 1.19 -17.27
CA ARG A 229 -7.49 -0.02 -16.53
C ARG A 229 -7.75 0.17 -15.05
N VAL A 230 -8.44 -0.79 -14.44
CA VAL A 230 -8.76 -0.78 -13.01
C VAL A 230 -7.89 -1.80 -12.31
N VAL A 231 -7.20 -1.40 -11.24
CA VAL A 231 -6.12 -2.17 -10.64
C VAL A 231 -6.28 -2.21 -9.12
N SER A 232 -6.20 -3.40 -8.53
CA SER A 232 -6.09 -3.51 -7.07
C SER A 232 -4.72 -3.03 -6.60
N HIS A 233 -4.66 -2.32 -5.48
CA HIS A 233 -3.41 -1.98 -4.80
C HIS A 233 -2.51 -3.21 -4.55
N LYS A 234 -3.11 -4.40 -4.31
CA LYS A 234 -2.39 -5.67 -4.15
C LYS A 234 -1.72 -6.17 -5.44
N SER A 235 -2.26 -5.79 -6.59
CA SER A 235 -1.76 -6.18 -7.92
C SER A 235 -0.72 -5.20 -8.49
N LEU A 236 -0.38 -4.12 -7.78
CA LEU A 236 0.55 -3.10 -8.28
C LEU A 236 1.96 -3.64 -8.57
N THR A 237 2.46 -4.57 -7.75
CA THR A 237 3.76 -5.22 -8.02
C THR A 237 3.72 -5.95 -9.36
N ASN A 238 2.67 -6.74 -9.61
CA ASN A 238 2.51 -7.48 -10.85
C ASN A 238 2.34 -6.55 -12.06
N LEU A 239 1.59 -5.45 -11.89
CA LEU A 239 1.47 -4.41 -12.91
C LEU A 239 2.82 -3.77 -13.22
N TYR A 240 3.63 -3.45 -12.21
CA TYR A 240 4.94 -2.83 -12.39
C TYR A 240 5.88 -3.73 -13.21
N LEU A 241 5.94 -5.02 -12.84
CA LEU A 241 6.77 -6.02 -13.52
C LEU A 241 6.37 -6.18 -15.00
N ASN A 242 5.06 -6.16 -15.30
CA ASN A 242 4.52 -6.33 -16.65
C ASN A 242 4.17 -4.99 -17.33
N SER A 243 4.67 -3.88 -16.81
CA SER A 243 4.15 -2.56 -17.17
C SER A 243 4.35 -2.20 -18.65
N THR A 244 5.45 -2.67 -19.27
CA THR A 244 5.73 -2.39 -20.68
C THR A 244 4.72 -3.07 -21.62
N SER A 245 4.33 -4.32 -21.33
CA SER A 245 3.36 -5.05 -22.16
C SER A 245 1.91 -4.63 -21.89
N VAL A 246 1.61 -4.19 -20.65
CA VAL A 246 0.25 -3.88 -20.21
C VAL A 246 -0.12 -2.40 -20.40
N LEU A 247 0.84 -1.50 -20.18
CA LEU A 247 0.63 -0.04 -20.23
C LEU A 247 1.32 0.62 -21.44
N GLY A 248 2.28 -0.05 -22.07
CA GLY A 248 3.02 0.48 -23.21
C GLY A 248 2.28 0.38 -24.53
N GLY A 249 2.77 1.12 -25.53
CA GLY A 249 2.27 1.10 -26.91
C GLY A 249 1.03 1.99 -27.14
N GLY A 250 0.76 2.30 -28.41
CA GLY A 250 -0.34 3.20 -28.82
C GLY A 250 -1.75 2.68 -28.53
N ARG A 251 -1.89 1.41 -28.12
CA ARG A 251 -3.16 0.77 -27.75
C ARG A 251 -3.31 0.54 -26.23
N GLY A 252 -2.34 0.99 -25.44
CA GLY A 252 -2.37 0.95 -23.98
C GLY A 252 -3.38 1.95 -23.38
N PRO A 253 -3.72 1.80 -22.09
CA PRO A 253 -4.67 2.67 -21.40
C PRO A 253 -4.16 4.11 -21.32
N ARG A 254 -5.09 5.07 -21.45
CA ARG A 254 -4.80 6.48 -21.11
C ARG A 254 -5.01 6.78 -19.63
N ARG A 255 -5.78 5.93 -18.93
CA ARG A 255 -6.12 6.11 -17.52
C ARG A 255 -5.97 4.81 -16.75
N VAL A 256 -5.37 4.88 -15.56
CA VAL A 256 -5.26 3.75 -14.62
C VAL A 256 -5.89 4.16 -13.30
N PHE A 257 -6.90 3.41 -12.86
CA PHE A 257 -7.61 3.63 -11.60
C PHE A 257 -7.21 2.55 -10.59
N VAL A 258 -6.65 2.96 -9.46
CA VAL A 258 -6.15 2.05 -8.44
C VAL A 258 -7.12 2.03 -7.25
N HIS A 259 -7.67 0.87 -6.92
CA HIS A 259 -8.57 0.69 -5.78
C HIS A 259 -7.87 0.06 -4.58
N GLY A 260 -8.40 0.30 -3.39
CA GLY A 260 -7.82 -0.15 -2.13
C GLY A 260 -8.14 0.79 -0.97
N PRO A 261 -7.98 0.30 0.26
CA PRO A 261 -8.21 1.12 1.44
C PRO A 261 -7.18 2.26 1.53
N GLN A 262 -7.56 3.39 2.14
CA GLN A 262 -6.70 4.58 2.21
C GLN A 262 -5.31 4.32 2.79
N TYR A 263 -5.20 3.41 3.77
CA TYR A 263 -3.91 3.05 4.37
C TYR A 263 -2.94 2.41 3.35
N ALA A 264 -3.45 1.74 2.32
CA ALA A 264 -2.62 1.11 1.29
C ALA A 264 -1.87 2.15 0.45
N PHE A 265 -2.47 3.34 0.25
CA PHE A 265 -1.84 4.46 -0.46
C PHE A 265 -0.88 5.27 0.41
N GLY A 266 -1.03 5.20 1.74
CA GLY A 266 -0.05 5.74 2.69
C GLY A 266 1.20 4.85 2.84
N ASN A 267 1.18 3.62 2.32
CA ASN A 267 2.31 2.70 2.39
C ASN A 267 3.44 3.13 1.44
N ALA A 268 4.68 3.21 1.96
CA ALA A 268 5.85 3.64 1.19
C ALA A 268 6.15 2.77 -0.05
N ARG A 269 5.84 1.45 -0.01
CA ARG A 269 6.02 0.57 -1.17
C ARG A 269 5.03 0.93 -2.28
N THR A 270 3.75 1.04 -1.95
CA THR A 270 2.70 1.45 -2.91
C THR A 270 3.00 2.81 -3.53
N ALA A 271 3.35 3.80 -2.69
CA ALA A 271 3.69 5.14 -3.16
C ALA A 271 4.90 5.14 -4.12
N ARG A 272 5.94 4.33 -3.84
CA ARG A 272 7.09 4.17 -4.73
C ARG A 272 6.72 3.53 -6.07
N LEU A 273 5.91 2.47 -6.06
CA LEU A 273 5.47 1.79 -7.29
C LEU A 273 4.64 2.72 -8.17
N LEU A 274 3.68 3.44 -7.58
CA LEU A 274 2.83 4.39 -8.31
C LEU A 274 3.65 5.54 -8.90
N ARG A 275 4.62 6.06 -8.15
CA ARG A 275 5.54 7.09 -8.64
C ARG A 275 6.37 6.57 -9.83
N ALA A 276 6.98 5.40 -9.68
CA ALA A 276 7.79 4.80 -10.74
C ALA A 276 6.98 4.50 -12.01
N LEU A 277 5.71 4.09 -11.86
CA LEU A 277 4.78 3.94 -12.98
C LEU A 277 4.45 5.28 -13.64
N GLY A 278 4.12 6.31 -12.86
CA GLY A 278 3.82 7.64 -13.38
C GLY A 278 5.01 8.29 -14.10
N GLU A 279 6.23 8.09 -13.59
CA GLU A 279 7.47 8.56 -14.23
C GLU A 279 7.75 7.80 -15.53
N LYS A 280 7.52 6.48 -15.56
CA LYS A 280 7.75 5.64 -16.74
C LYS A 280 6.70 5.85 -17.84
N PHE A 281 5.46 6.16 -17.48
CA PHE A 281 4.34 6.30 -18.41
C PHE A 281 3.67 7.67 -18.27
N SER A 282 4.39 8.72 -18.66
CA SER A 282 3.94 10.12 -18.53
C SER A 282 2.67 10.47 -19.31
N THR A 283 2.30 9.65 -20.31
CA THR A 283 1.07 9.79 -21.09
C THR A 283 -0.15 9.11 -20.46
N VAL A 284 0.04 8.44 -19.32
CA VAL A 284 -1.01 7.71 -18.61
C VAL A 284 -1.37 8.46 -17.33
N ASP A 285 -2.63 8.83 -17.20
CA ASP A 285 -3.14 9.45 -15.98
C ASP A 285 -3.43 8.38 -14.92
N PHE A 286 -2.82 8.52 -13.74
CA PHE A 286 -3.05 7.62 -12.62
C PHE A 286 -4.01 8.23 -11.61
N TYR A 287 -5.02 7.45 -11.22
CA TYR A 287 -6.03 7.81 -10.25
C TYR A 287 -6.07 6.79 -9.12
N ARG A 288 -6.50 7.23 -7.94
CA ARG A 288 -6.90 6.33 -6.85
C ARG A 288 -8.39 6.47 -6.60
N PHE A 289 -9.06 5.37 -6.25
CA PHE A 289 -10.39 5.46 -5.64
C PHE A 289 -10.28 6.20 -4.30
N THR A 290 -11.30 6.99 -4.00
CA THR A 290 -11.34 7.78 -2.76
C THR A 290 -11.86 6.94 -1.60
N GLN A 291 -11.62 7.41 -0.37
CA GLN A 291 -12.16 6.76 0.82
C GLN A 291 -13.70 6.76 0.76
N THR A 292 -14.30 7.81 0.22
CA THR A 292 -15.74 7.90 -0.02
C THR A 292 -16.24 6.82 -0.98
N ALA A 293 -15.52 6.56 -2.08
CA ALA A 293 -15.89 5.50 -3.03
C ALA A 293 -15.81 4.09 -2.40
N GLU A 294 -14.75 3.81 -1.64
CA GLU A 294 -14.62 2.56 -0.88
C GLU A 294 -15.77 2.41 0.13
N SER A 295 -16.15 3.49 0.81
CA SER A 295 -17.24 3.47 1.80
C SER A 295 -18.62 3.26 1.15
N ARG A 296 -18.84 3.80 -0.06
CA ARG A 296 -20.05 3.55 -0.85
C ARG A 296 -20.11 2.09 -1.32
N ALA A 297 -18.98 1.53 -1.74
CA ALA A 297 -18.89 0.11 -2.09
C ALA A 297 -19.26 -0.79 -0.89
N ASP A 298 -18.79 -0.42 0.30
CA ASP A 298 -19.13 -1.13 1.55
C ASP A 298 -20.61 -1.05 1.87
N ALA A 299 -21.19 0.14 1.77
CA ALA A 299 -22.60 0.37 2.05
C ALA A 299 -23.52 -0.40 1.08
N GLU A 300 -23.20 -0.40 -0.22
CA GLU A 300 -23.99 -1.14 -1.20
C GLU A 300 -23.86 -2.66 -0.99
N PHE A 301 -22.66 -3.16 -0.68
CA PHE A 301 -22.48 -4.57 -0.33
C PHE A 301 -23.28 -4.97 0.92
N GLU A 302 -23.19 -4.17 2.00
CA GLU A 302 -23.92 -4.40 3.24
C GLU A 302 -25.44 -4.36 3.02
N LYS A 303 -25.93 -3.40 2.24
CA LYS A 303 -27.34 -3.28 1.88
C LYS A 303 -27.86 -4.53 1.17
N GLN A 304 -27.09 -5.08 0.23
CA GLN A 304 -27.51 -6.25 -0.56
C GLN A 304 -27.38 -7.57 0.21
N THR A 305 -26.42 -7.67 1.14
CA THR A 305 -26.11 -8.93 1.84
C THR A 305 -26.62 -8.99 3.28
N GLN A 306 -26.99 -7.84 3.86
CA GLN A 306 -27.24 -7.66 5.29
C GLN A 306 -26.03 -8.01 6.17
N ILE A 307 -24.83 -8.07 5.58
CA ILE A 307 -23.58 -8.41 6.27
C ILE A 307 -22.59 -7.26 6.07
N PRO A 308 -22.17 -6.58 7.16
CA PRO A 308 -21.15 -5.55 7.06
C PRO A 308 -19.82 -6.15 6.58
N ARG A 309 -19.19 -5.52 5.59
CA ARG A 309 -17.88 -5.98 5.07
C ARG A 309 -16.83 -6.08 6.18
N SER A 310 -16.82 -5.11 7.11
CA SER A 310 -15.94 -5.06 8.28
C SER A 310 -16.06 -6.25 9.23
N LYS A 311 -17.23 -6.90 9.29
CA LYS A 311 -17.45 -8.13 10.10
C LYS A 311 -17.06 -9.39 9.33
N SER A 312 -17.16 -9.37 8.01
CA SER A 312 -16.86 -10.51 7.15
C SER A 312 -15.36 -10.64 6.79
N GLY A 313 -14.55 -9.59 6.99
CA GLY A 313 -13.11 -9.61 6.69
C GLY A 313 -12.76 -9.71 5.20
N VAL A 314 -13.74 -9.50 4.32
CA VAL A 314 -13.61 -9.71 2.87
C VAL A 314 -13.30 -8.43 2.12
N GLU A 315 -12.65 -8.59 0.98
CA GLU A 315 -12.37 -7.51 0.03
C GLU A 315 -13.30 -7.61 -1.18
N LEU A 316 -13.67 -6.46 -1.73
CA LEU A 316 -14.39 -6.43 -3.00
C LEU A 316 -13.41 -6.61 -4.16
N SER A 317 -13.86 -7.28 -5.21
CA SER A 317 -13.03 -7.55 -6.37
C SER A 317 -12.74 -6.29 -7.17
N THR A 318 -11.75 -6.40 -8.06
CA THR A 318 -11.49 -5.33 -9.04
C THR A 318 -12.67 -5.16 -10.00
N GLY A 319 -13.45 -6.22 -10.23
CA GLY A 319 -14.65 -6.17 -11.05
C GLY A 319 -15.74 -5.29 -10.45
N TRP A 320 -15.89 -5.31 -9.11
CA TRP A 320 -16.81 -4.41 -8.39
C TRP A 320 -16.50 -2.94 -8.68
N PHE A 321 -15.25 -2.53 -8.41
CA PHE A 321 -14.82 -1.15 -8.63
C PHE A 321 -14.82 -0.73 -10.10
N ALA A 322 -14.59 -1.67 -11.02
CA ALA A 322 -14.70 -1.40 -12.45
C ALA A 322 -16.14 -1.15 -12.87
N LEU A 323 -17.07 -2.01 -12.46
CA LEU A 323 -18.49 -1.84 -12.79
C LEU A 323 -19.06 -0.55 -12.18
N THR A 324 -18.74 -0.22 -10.94
CA THR A 324 -19.20 1.03 -10.32
C THR A 324 -18.65 2.26 -11.03
N LEU A 325 -17.39 2.24 -11.45
CA LEU A 325 -16.81 3.31 -12.28
C LEU A 325 -17.50 3.42 -13.65
N MET A 326 -17.82 2.29 -14.27
CA MET A 326 -18.46 2.26 -15.59
C MET A 326 -19.91 2.72 -15.52
N MET A 327 -20.65 2.46 -14.43
CA MET A 327 -22.02 2.98 -14.24
C MET A 327 -22.08 4.51 -14.28
N ASP A 328 -21.03 5.19 -13.79
CA ASP A 328 -20.94 6.66 -13.83
C ASP A 328 -20.39 7.18 -15.17
N SER A 329 -19.74 6.31 -15.96
CA SER A 329 -18.96 6.72 -17.14
C SER A 329 -19.55 6.26 -18.48
N CYS A 330 -20.52 5.34 -18.48
CA CYS A 330 -20.99 4.61 -19.65
C CYS A 330 -22.52 4.61 -19.75
N GLN A 331 -23.07 4.72 -20.96
CA GLN A 331 -24.51 4.58 -21.20
C GLN A 331 -24.95 3.12 -21.38
N HIS A 332 -24.07 2.29 -21.94
CA HIS A 332 -24.28 0.86 -22.11
C HIS A 332 -22.99 0.10 -21.77
N ILE A 333 -23.13 -0.96 -20.97
CA ILE A 333 -22.00 -1.73 -20.46
C ILE A 333 -22.10 -3.17 -20.97
N GLN A 334 -21.09 -3.60 -21.70
CA GLN A 334 -20.92 -4.99 -22.14
C GLN A 334 -19.82 -5.64 -21.31
N VAL A 335 -20.13 -6.73 -20.60
CA VAL A 335 -19.20 -7.45 -19.75
C VAL A 335 -18.85 -8.77 -20.41
N TYR A 336 -17.57 -9.00 -20.66
CA TYR A 336 -17.06 -10.20 -21.33
C TYR A 336 -16.31 -11.09 -20.35
N GLY A 337 -16.56 -12.39 -20.40
CA GLY A 337 -15.79 -13.37 -19.63
C GLY A 337 -16.18 -13.38 -18.16
N MET A 338 -17.45 -13.22 -17.80
CA MET A 338 -17.87 -13.27 -16.41
C MET A 338 -19.01 -14.26 -16.27
N VAL A 339 -18.80 -15.35 -15.54
CA VAL A 339 -19.85 -16.35 -15.28
C VAL A 339 -20.88 -15.85 -14.26
N PRO A 340 -22.15 -16.30 -14.32
CA PRO A 340 -23.15 -16.01 -13.30
C PRO A 340 -22.82 -16.75 -11.99
N HIS A 341 -23.38 -16.27 -10.88
CA HIS A 341 -23.10 -16.78 -9.52
C HIS A 341 -23.37 -18.28 -9.32
N ASN A 342 -24.23 -18.90 -10.14
CA ASN A 342 -24.60 -20.31 -10.07
C ASN A 342 -23.83 -21.20 -11.06
N TYR A 343 -22.96 -20.64 -11.89
CA TYR A 343 -22.25 -21.39 -12.95
C TYR A 343 -21.49 -22.60 -12.40
N CYS A 344 -20.65 -22.42 -11.38
CA CYS A 344 -19.84 -23.50 -10.82
C CYS A 344 -20.66 -24.60 -10.13
N ARG A 345 -21.91 -24.30 -9.76
CA ARG A 345 -22.85 -25.31 -9.27
C ARG A 345 -23.48 -26.11 -10.41
N LEU A 346 -23.71 -25.47 -11.56
CA LEU A 346 -24.25 -26.11 -12.75
C LEU A 346 -23.18 -26.90 -13.53
N TYR A 347 -21.93 -26.46 -13.46
CA TYR A 347 -20.78 -27.05 -14.16
C TYR A 347 -19.63 -27.34 -13.18
N PRO A 348 -19.81 -28.28 -12.24
CA PRO A 348 -18.82 -28.56 -11.18
C PRO A 348 -17.48 -29.07 -11.74
N ASP A 349 -17.49 -29.78 -12.87
CA ASP A 349 -16.30 -30.35 -13.50
C ASP A 349 -15.58 -29.39 -14.47
N SER A 350 -16.03 -28.13 -14.54
CA SER A 350 -15.47 -27.12 -15.44
C SER A 350 -13.98 -26.88 -15.18
N GLN A 351 -13.16 -27.16 -16.19
CA GLN A 351 -11.70 -26.95 -16.18
C GLN A 351 -11.26 -25.60 -16.76
N VAL A 352 -12.21 -24.70 -17.01
CA VAL A 352 -11.89 -23.34 -17.50
C VAL A 352 -10.90 -22.67 -16.53
N PRO A 353 -9.76 -22.14 -17.01
CA PRO A 353 -8.76 -21.54 -16.13
C PRO A 353 -9.30 -20.25 -15.50
N TYR A 354 -8.88 -19.95 -14.27
CA TYR A 354 -9.28 -18.71 -13.59
C TYR A 354 -8.83 -17.44 -14.34
N GLN A 355 -7.69 -17.53 -15.03
CA GLN A 355 -7.14 -16.44 -15.84
C GLN A 355 -6.89 -16.93 -17.26
N TYR A 356 -7.35 -16.19 -18.28
CA TYR A 356 -7.17 -16.61 -19.68
C TYR A 356 -5.70 -16.71 -20.11
N TRP A 357 -4.80 -16.01 -19.44
CA TRP A 357 -3.36 -16.05 -19.74
C TRP A 357 -2.58 -17.07 -18.91
N THR A 358 -3.28 -17.91 -18.13
CA THR A 358 -2.68 -18.96 -17.29
C THR A 358 -3.42 -20.29 -17.49
N PRO A 359 -3.38 -20.89 -18.71
CA PRO A 359 -4.21 -22.05 -19.05
C PRO A 359 -3.90 -23.31 -18.24
N GLY A 360 -2.68 -23.47 -17.72
CA GLY A 360 -2.31 -24.55 -16.79
C GLY A 360 -2.53 -24.22 -15.31
N GLY A 361 -3.23 -23.12 -15.01
CA GLY A 361 -3.49 -22.65 -13.65
C GLY A 361 -4.67 -23.36 -12.96
N VAL A 362 -5.01 -22.87 -11.77
CA VAL A 362 -6.19 -23.33 -11.03
C VAL A 362 -7.46 -22.99 -11.82
N SER A 363 -8.44 -23.90 -11.82
CA SER A 363 -9.72 -23.66 -12.49
C SER A 363 -10.48 -22.49 -11.86
N GLU A 364 -11.29 -21.83 -12.67
CA GLU A 364 -12.12 -20.69 -12.30
C GLU A 364 -13.00 -21.01 -11.08
N CYS A 365 -13.64 -22.19 -11.09
CA CYS A 365 -14.56 -22.59 -10.03
C CYS A 365 -13.87 -22.90 -8.71
N VAL A 366 -12.70 -23.54 -8.74
CA VAL A 366 -11.91 -23.78 -7.53
C VAL A 366 -11.44 -22.46 -6.91
N MET A 367 -10.99 -21.52 -7.74
CA MET A 367 -10.59 -20.18 -7.25
C MET A 367 -11.77 -19.40 -6.67
N TYR A 368 -12.95 -19.42 -7.30
CA TYR A 368 -14.12 -18.76 -6.76
C TYR A 368 -14.56 -19.35 -5.42
N GLN A 369 -14.61 -20.68 -5.30
CA GLN A 369 -14.98 -21.33 -4.05
C GLN A 369 -13.98 -21.01 -2.93
N TYR A 370 -12.68 -21.08 -3.23
CA TYR A 370 -11.63 -20.70 -2.27
C TYR A 370 -11.80 -19.27 -1.75
N HIS A 371 -12.04 -18.31 -2.64
CA HIS A 371 -12.22 -16.92 -2.25
C HIS A 371 -13.54 -16.66 -1.52
N GLU A 372 -14.62 -17.35 -1.91
CA GLU A 372 -15.93 -17.23 -1.27
C GLU A 372 -15.89 -17.81 0.16
N ASP A 373 -15.20 -18.93 0.39
CA ASP A 373 -15.13 -19.59 1.70
C ASP A 373 -14.07 -18.98 2.63
N ALA A 374 -13.12 -18.21 2.08
CA ALA A 374 -12.07 -17.59 2.88
C ALA A 374 -12.64 -16.61 3.93
N GLY A 375 -12.42 -16.92 5.21
CA GLY A 375 -12.92 -16.15 6.34
C GLY A 375 -12.23 -14.78 6.55
N SER A 376 -11.04 -14.56 5.99
CA SER A 376 -10.39 -13.24 5.97
C SER A 376 -9.49 -13.09 4.73
N GLN A 377 -9.35 -11.87 4.20
CA GLN A 377 -8.57 -11.55 2.99
C GLN A 377 -9.06 -12.18 1.67
N GLY A 378 -10.13 -12.98 1.71
CA GLY A 378 -10.86 -13.49 0.56
C GLY A 378 -11.71 -12.43 -0.14
N GLN A 379 -12.24 -12.79 -1.32
CA GLN A 379 -13.18 -11.96 -2.08
C GLN A 379 -14.50 -12.70 -2.21
N ARG A 380 -15.62 -12.00 -2.04
CA ARG A 380 -16.96 -12.61 -2.13
C ARG A 380 -17.42 -12.72 -3.59
N LEU A 381 -16.62 -13.40 -4.42
CA LEU A 381 -16.72 -13.39 -5.88
C LEU A 381 -18.06 -13.92 -6.41
N LEU A 382 -18.66 -14.92 -5.77
CA LEU A 382 -19.98 -15.44 -6.16
C LEU A 382 -21.10 -14.53 -5.64
N THR A 383 -20.95 -14.00 -4.43
CA THR A 383 -21.90 -13.02 -3.87
C THR A 383 -21.93 -11.73 -4.70
N GLU A 384 -20.77 -11.20 -5.10
CA GLU A 384 -20.67 -10.03 -5.98
C GLU A 384 -21.42 -10.27 -7.30
N ARG A 385 -21.28 -11.44 -7.92
CA ARG A 385 -22.02 -11.78 -9.14
C ARG A 385 -23.53 -11.82 -8.94
N ARG A 386 -24.00 -12.27 -7.77
CA ARG A 386 -25.43 -12.21 -7.43
C ARG A 386 -25.91 -10.76 -7.40
N ILE A 387 -25.10 -9.85 -6.89
CA ILE A 387 -25.38 -8.40 -6.87
C ILE A 387 -25.30 -7.82 -8.29
N PHE A 388 -24.30 -8.17 -9.08
CA PHE A 388 -24.19 -7.67 -10.47
C PHE A 388 -25.41 -8.04 -11.32
N ARG A 389 -26.06 -9.17 -11.02
CA ARG A 389 -27.32 -9.54 -11.68
C ARG A 389 -28.44 -8.53 -11.40
N THR A 390 -28.50 -7.98 -10.19
CA THR A 390 -29.51 -6.98 -9.82
C THR A 390 -29.22 -5.61 -10.43
N TRP A 391 -27.93 -5.31 -10.68
CA TRP A 391 -27.50 -4.09 -11.36
C TRP A 391 -27.74 -4.11 -12.87
N ALA A 392 -27.79 -5.29 -13.48
CA ALA A 392 -27.88 -5.42 -14.93
C ALA A 392 -29.05 -4.66 -15.58
N PRO A 393 -30.31 -4.82 -15.12
CA PRO A 393 -31.43 -4.09 -15.72
C PRO A 393 -31.41 -2.58 -15.42
N THR A 394 -30.88 -2.16 -14.26
CA THR A 394 -30.91 -0.75 -13.85
C THR A 394 -29.79 0.08 -14.48
N HIS A 395 -28.70 -0.56 -14.88
CA HIS A 395 -27.51 0.10 -15.44
C HIS A 395 -27.20 -0.31 -16.88
N ASN A 396 -28.16 -0.93 -17.58
CA ASN A 396 -28.03 -1.33 -18.97
C ASN A 396 -26.77 -2.19 -19.23
N ILE A 397 -26.60 -3.24 -18.41
CA ILE A 397 -25.45 -4.15 -18.46
C ILE A 397 -25.82 -5.43 -19.18
N THR A 398 -25.04 -5.81 -20.19
CA THR A 398 -25.15 -7.08 -20.90
C THR A 398 -23.93 -7.95 -20.64
N PHE A 399 -24.12 -9.24 -20.38
CA PHE A 399 -23.03 -10.18 -20.12
C PHE A 399 -22.83 -11.12 -21.31
N HIS A 400 -21.57 -11.39 -21.64
CA HIS A 400 -21.13 -12.25 -22.71
C HIS A 400 -20.08 -13.25 -22.19
N GLN A 401 -20.07 -14.45 -22.79
CA GLN A 401 -19.11 -15.51 -22.48
C GLN A 401 -19.03 -15.83 -20.98
N PRO A 402 -20.11 -16.39 -20.39
CA PRO A 402 -21.41 -16.73 -20.99
C PRO A 402 -22.45 -15.59 -20.87
N THR A 403 -23.55 -15.71 -21.61
CA THR A 403 -24.73 -14.85 -21.40
C THR A 403 -25.39 -15.18 -20.07
N TRP A 404 -25.83 -14.14 -19.34
CA TRP A 404 -26.58 -14.32 -18.10
C TRP A 404 -28.07 -14.41 -18.44
N VAL A 405 -28.74 -15.42 -17.89
CA VAL A 405 -30.20 -15.63 -18.00
C VAL A 405 -30.88 -15.19 -16.72
#